data_AF-A0A7R9WF70-F1
#
_entry.id   AF-A0A7R9WF70-F1
#
_cell.length_a   1.000
_cell.length_b   1.000
_cell.length_c   1.000
_cell.angle_alpha   90.00
_cell.angle_beta   90.00
_cell.angle_gamma   90.00
#
_symmetry.space_group_name_H-M   'P 1'
#
loop_
_entity.id
_entity.type
_entity.pdbx_description
1 polymer ?
#
loop_
_entity_poly.entity_id
_entity_poly.type
_entity_poly.pdbx_seq_one_letter_code
_entity_poly.pdbx_strand_id
1 'polypeptide(L)'
;RLEGLFVSNVTRSRKVFDVSSDAERVIPAHILHASIPEEQRTNKWGRTTISSDAHIANALIRYSSNPGLRREVYQEINTLCPENLDVLDSLIEQRHRLATLQGYESYADRFLRDKMAKSPSSVMEFLETVRKGAEPAYTADMALLKHAKDQIETSG
;
A
#
# COMPACT_ATOMS: atom_id res chain seq x y z
N ARG A 1 -0.70 -20.61 12.58
CA ARG A 1 -0.64 -19.53 13.62
C ARG A 1 0.01 -18.24 13.08
N LEU A 2 0.99 -18.30 12.17
CA LEU A 2 1.60 -17.12 11.54
C LEU A 2 0.66 -16.33 10.61
N GLU A 3 -0.16 -16.98 9.79
CA GLU A 3 -1.10 -16.29 8.89
C GLU A 3 -2.12 -15.44 9.65
N GLY A 4 -2.65 -15.96 10.77
CA GLY A 4 -3.53 -15.20 11.65
C GLY A 4 -2.84 -14.03 12.34
N LEU A 5 -1.55 -14.18 12.69
CA LEU A 5 -0.75 -13.09 13.24
C LEU A 5 -0.54 -11.97 12.22
N PHE A 6 -0.19 -12.32 10.97
CA PHE A 6 -0.04 -11.34 9.88
C PHE A 6 -1.31 -10.52 9.68
N VAL A 7 -2.47 -11.19 9.56
CA VAL A 7 -3.77 -10.53 9.37
C VAL A 7 -4.13 -9.68 10.58
N SER A 8 -3.95 -10.21 11.80
CA SER A 8 -4.21 -9.46 13.04
C SER A 8 -3.35 -8.20 13.12
N ASN A 9 -2.08 -8.28 12.74
CA ASN A 9 -1.17 -7.13 12.74
C ASN A 9 -1.64 -6.07 11.74
N VAL A 10 -2.04 -6.45 10.52
CA VAL A 10 -2.58 -5.49 9.53
C VAL A 10 -3.86 -4.83 10.04
N THR A 11 -4.82 -5.60 10.56
CA THR A 11 -6.11 -5.06 11.01
C THR A 11 -5.98 -4.20 12.27
N ARG A 12 -5.03 -4.52 13.16
CA ARG A 12 -4.82 -3.79 14.42
C ARG A 12 -3.86 -2.61 14.28
N SER A 13 -3.06 -2.57 13.21
CA SER A 13 -2.13 -1.47 12.93
C SER A 13 -2.89 -0.21 12.56
N ARG A 14 -3.39 0.50 13.57
CA ARG A 14 -3.87 1.87 13.45
C ARG A 14 -2.85 2.77 14.09
N LYS A 15 -2.21 3.61 13.27
CA LYS A 15 -1.22 4.58 13.72
C LYS A 15 -1.74 5.98 13.48
N VAL A 16 -1.30 6.87 14.33
CA VAL A 16 -1.56 8.31 14.23
C VAL A 16 -0.22 8.95 13.91
N PHE A 17 -0.22 9.84 12.91
CA PHE A 17 1.00 10.49 12.45
C PHE A 17 0.72 11.94 12.05
N ASP A 18 1.74 12.78 12.20
CA ASP A 18 1.65 14.21 11.90
C ASP A 18 2.03 14.44 10.44
N VAL A 19 1.19 15.17 9.70
CA VAL A 19 1.42 15.57 8.30
C VAL A 19 1.38 17.09 8.15
N SER A 20 1.73 17.60 6.97
CA SER A 20 1.54 19.02 6.63
C SER A 20 0.11 19.50 6.96
N SER A 21 -0.01 20.73 7.50
CA SER A 21 -1.31 21.37 7.78
C SER A 21 -2.20 21.57 6.54
N ASP A 22 -1.65 21.42 5.34
CA ASP A 22 -2.41 21.41 4.10
C ASP A 22 -3.49 20.31 4.06
N ALA A 23 -3.41 19.29 4.93
CA ALA A 23 -4.45 18.28 5.09
C ALA A 23 -5.82 18.91 5.43
N GLU A 24 -5.83 20.00 6.20
CA GLU A 24 -7.06 20.69 6.61
C GLU A 24 -7.75 21.43 5.45
N ARG A 25 -7.02 21.73 4.38
CA ARG A 25 -7.58 22.32 3.15
C ARG A 25 -8.40 21.31 2.35
N VAL A 26 -8.10 20.01 2.51
CA VAL A 26 -8.78 18.92 1.81
C VAL A 26 -9.91 18.35 2.67
N ILE A 27 -9.62 18.10 3.94
CA ILE A 27 -10.55 17.48 4.89
C ILE A 27 -10.64 18.40 6.11
N PRO A 28 -11.84 18.88 6.48
CA PRO A 28 -12.00 19.71 7.66
C PRO A 28 -11.44 19.06 8.93
N ALA A 29 -10.82 19.87 9.81
CA ALA A 29 -10.15 19.40 11.02
C ALA A 29 -11.03 18.50 11.92
N HIS A 30 -12.32 18.82 12.05
CA HIS A 30 -13.24 18.00 12.86
C HIS A 30 -13.38 16.55 12.35
N ILE A 31 -13.24 16.31 11.03
CA ILE A 31 -13.27 14.97 10.45
C ILE A 31 -11.93 14.26 10.66
N LEU A 32 -10.81 14.97 10.47
CA LEU A 32 -9.47 14.42 10.71
C LEU A 32 -9.30 13.96 12.16
N HIS A 33 -9.85 14.72 13.11
CA HIS A 33 -9.73 14.47 14.53
C HIS A 33 -10.81 13.54 15.10
N ALA A 34 -11.87 13.22 14.35
CA ALA A 34 -12.99 12.41 14.83
C ALA A 34 -12.56 11.04 15.37
N SER A 35 -11.54 10.44 14.74
CA SER A 35 -10.98 9.14 15.10
C SER A 35 -9.78 9.20 16.04
N ILE A 36 -9.31 10.40 16.40
CA ILE A 36 -8.04 10.61 17.12
C ILE A 36 -8.35 11.06 18.55
N PRO A 37 -7.85 10.36 19.59
CA PRO A 37 -7.95 10.81 20.98
C PRO A 37 -7.32 12.19 21.16
N GLU A 38 -7.90 13.05 21.99
CA GLU A 38 -7.39 14.42 22.20
C GLU A 38 -5.93 14.49 22.64
N GLU A 39 -5.49 13.52 23.44
CA GLU A 39 -4.12 13.39 23.93
C GLU A 39 -3.08 13.18 22.81
N GLN A 40 -3.50 12.62 21.67
CA GLN A 40 -2.64 12.35 20.52
C GLN A 40 -2.71 13.45 19.47
N ARG A 41 -3.60 14.44 19.62
CA ARG A 41 -3.72 15.58 18.70
C ARG A 41 -2.60 16.57 19.01
N THR A 42 -1.54 16.55 18.21
CA THR A 42 -0.42 17.46 18.35
C THR A 42 -0.34 18.43 17.19
N ASN A 43 -0.74 19.68 17.44
CA ASN A 43 -0.49 20.79 16.51
C ASN A 43 0.89 21.40 16.78
N LYS A 44 1.94 20.57 16.77
CA LYS A 44 3.31 21.05 16.92
C LYS A 44 3.84 21.51 15.57
N TRP A 45 4.39 22.73 15.54
CA TRP A 45 5.08 23.30 14.38
C TRP A 45 4.26 23.40 13.08
N GLY A 46 2.95 23.62 13.19
CA GLY A 46 2.08 23.78 12.00
C GLY A 46 1.88 22.47 11.23
N ARG A 47 1.94 21.32 11.92
CA ARG A 47 1.52 20.02 11.39
C ARG A 47 0.16 19.65 11.96
N THR A 48 -0.59 18.86 11.20
CA THR A 48 -1.90 18.34 11.60
C THR A 48 -1.79 16.84 11.79
N THR A 49 -2.27 16.36 12.92
CA THR A 49 -2.31 14.93 13.24
C THR A 49 -3.45 14.25 12.48
N ILE A 50 -3.14 13.16 11.76
CA ILE A 50 -4.12 12.34 11.05
C ILE A 50 -4.04 10.87 11.48
N SER A 51 -5.17 10.17 11.32
CA SER A 51 -5.28 8.73 11.53
C SER A 51 -4.94 7.98 10.25
N SER A 52 -4.36 6.78 10.36
CA SER A 52 -4.07 5.87 9.24
C SER A 52 -5.31 5.23 8.60
N ASP A 53 -6.50 5.80 8.79
CA ASP A 53 -7.75 5.28 8.24
C ASP A 53 -7.75 5.36 6.72
N ALA A 54 -8.08 4.26 6.05
CA ALA A 54 -8.06 4.15 4.59
C ALA A 54 -8.86 5.25 3.87
N HIS A 55 -9.99 5.68 4.44
CA HIS A 55 -10.81 6.74 3.85
C HIS A 55 -10.15 8.13 3.93
N ILE A 56 -9.52 8.47 5.06
CA ILE A 56 -8.79 9.74 5.27
C ILE A 56 -7.56 9.77 4.35
N ALA A 57 -6.77 8.71 4.41
CA ALA A 57 -5.65 8.43 3.53
C ALA A 57 -5.96 8.64 2.05
N ASN A 58 -6.97 7.94 1.54
CA ASN A 58 -7.35 7.99 0.12
C ASN A 58 -7.84 9.37 -0.29
N ALA A 59 -8.58 10.06 0.57
CA ALA A 59 -9.04 11.43 0.29
C ALA A 59 -7.86 12.40 0.20
N LEU A 60 -6.89 12.32 1.11
CA LEU A 60 -5.68 13.17 1.08
C LEU A 60 -4.83 12.89 -0.17
N ILE A 61 -4.61 11.61 -0.51
CA ILE A 61 -3.83 11.25 -1.72
C ILE A 61 -4.55 11.70 -3.00
N ARG A 62 -5.88 11.61 -3.06
CA ARG A 62 -6.64 11.89 -4.29
C ARG A 62 -6.90 13.38 -4.52
N TYR A 63 -7.17 14.14 -3.47
CA TYR A 63 -7.68 15.51 -3.58
C TYR A 63 -6.69 16.59 -3.11
N SER A 64 -5.59 16.22 -2.44
CA SER A 64 -4.57 17.20 -2.09
C SER A 64 -3.84 17.73 -3.32
N SER A 65 -3.76 19.05 -3.46
CA SER A 65 -2.91 19.71 -4.44
C SER A 65 -1.42 19.62 -4.07
N ASN A 66 -1.07 19.52 -2.78
CA ASN A 66 0.31 19.48 -2.32
C ASN A 66 0.96 18.10 -2.56
N PRO A 67 1.98 17.98 -3.44
CA PRO A 67 2.66 16.71 -3.72
C PRO A 67 3.43 16.15 -2.52
N GLY A 68 3.98 17.02 -1.66
CA GLY A 68 4.67 16.64 -0.43
C GLY A 68 3.73 15.95 0.55
N LEU A 69 2.54 16.51 0.76
CA LEU A 69 1.51 15.90 1.60
C LEU A 69 1.07 14.53 1.06
N ARG A 70 0.82 14.41 -0.26
CA ARG A 70 0.47 13.13 -0.88
C ARG A 70 1.56 12.07 -0.66
N ARG A 71 2.83 12.47 -0.80
CA ARG A 71 3.98 11.59 -0.58
C ARG A 71 4.09 11.13 0.88
N GLU A 72 4.03 12.07 1.83
CA GLU A 72 4.09 11.77 3.28
C GLU A 72 3.01 10.75 3.65
N VAL A 73 1.75 11.07 3.31
CA VAL A 73 0.61 10.19 3.60
C VAL A 73 0.78 8.82 2.96
N TYR A 74 1.16 8.76 1.69
CA TYR A 74 1.39 7.49 0.98
C TYR A 74 2.47 6.64 1.66
N GLN A 75 3.59 7.25 2.06
CA GLN A 75 4.67 6.53 2.72
C GLN A 75 4.20 5.95 4.05
N GLU A 76 3.58 6.76 4.92
CA GLU A 76 3.12 6.32 6.24
C GLU A 76 2.13 5.16 6.15
N ILE A 77 1.18 5.18 5.21
CA ILE A 77 0.20 4.10 5.04
C ILE A 77 0.83 2.80 4.55
N ASN A 78 1.81 2.89 3.64
CA ASN A 78 2.45 1.71 3.07
C ASN A 78 3.53 1.11 3.99
N THR A 79 3.88 1.77 5.10
CA THR A 79 4.87 1.29 6.09
C THR A 79 4.27 1.03 7.47
N LEU A 80 2.94 0.98 7.60
CA LEU A 80 2.24 0.90 8.89
C LEU A 80 2.63 -0.29 9.77
N CYS A 81 3.00 -1.43 9.18
CA CYS A 81 3.24 -2.67 9.93
C CYS A 81 4.61 -3.27 9.60
N PRO A 82 5.72 -2.67 10.10
CA PRO A 82 7.05 -3.21 9.92
C PRO A 82 7.24 -4.55 10.62
N GLU A 83 6.46 -4.83 11.68
CA GLU A 83 6.53 -6.08 12.45
C GLU A 83 6.10 -7.30 11.60
N ASN A 84 5.38 -7.06 10.50
CA ASN A 84 4.99 -8.11 9.57
C ASN A 84 6.10 -8.55 8.62
N LEU A 85 7.24 -7.85 8.55
CA LEU A 85 8.39 -8.29 7.77
C LEU A 85 8.95 -9.62 8.32
N ASP A 86 9.20 -9.69 9.63
CA ASP A 86 9.70 -10.92 10.28
C ASP A 86 8.69 -12.08 10.17
N VAL A 87 7.40 -11.77 10.25
CA VAL A 87 6.31 -12.75 10.08
C VAL A 87 6.29 -13.26 8.64
N LEU A 88 6.51 -12.39 7.66
CA LEU A 88 6.56 -12.76 6.24
C LEU A 88 7.77 -13.65 5.94
N ASP A 89 8.95 -13.31 6.45
CA ASP A 89 10.16 -14.12 6.31
C ASP A 89 9.94 -15.52 6.88
N SER A 90 9.38 -15.59 8.08
CA SER A 90 8.99 -16.86 8.71
C SER A 90 7.98 -17.64 7.86
N LEU A 91 6.96 -16.96 7.29
CA LEU A 91 5.97 -17.61 6.42
C LEU A 91 6.60 -18.17 5.14
N ILE A 92 7.52 -17.44 4.52
CA ILE A 92 8.24 -17.88 3.31
C ILE A 92 9.07 -19.12 3.62
N GLU A 93 9.85 -19.09 4.71
CA GLU A 93 10.68 -20.23 5.12
C GLU A 93 9.84 -21.48 5.40
N GLN A 94 8.77 -21.35 6.19
CA GLN A 94 7.91 -22.49 6.54
C GLN A 94 7.17 -23.04 5.31
N ARG A 95 6.71 -22.17 4.40
CA ARG A 95 6.08 -22.58 3.14
C ARG A 95 7.06 -23.33 2.23
N HIS A 96 8.30 -22.84 2.12
CA HIS A 96 9.33 -23.52 1.35
C HIS A 96 9.66 -24.90 1.96
N ARG A 97 9.89 -24.97 3.28
CA ARG A 97 10.14 -26.23 4.00
C ARG A 97 9.01 -27.24 3.84
N LEU A 98 7.76 -26.77 3.87
CA LEU A 98 6.59 -27.63 3.65
C LEU A 98 6.56 -28.24 2.25
N ALA A 99 6.94 -27.46 1.24
CA ALA A 99 6.97 -27.89 -0.15
C ALA A 99 8.09 -28.92 -0.40
N THR A 100 9.30 -28.64 0.08
CA THR A 100 10.46 -29.53 -0.09
C THR A 100 10.27 -30.86 0.61
N LEU A 101 9.65 -30.87 1.80
CA LEU A 101 9.31 -32.11 2.51
C LEU A 101 8.35 -33.01 1.72
N GLN A 102 7.49 -32.41 0.88
CA GLN A 102 6.55 -33.13 0.02
C GLN A 102 7.14 -33.45 -1.36
N GLY A 103 8.44 -33.16 -1.59
CA GLY A 103 9.14 -33.43 -2.85
C GLY A 103 8.87 -32.41 -3.96
N TYR A 104 8.38 -31.21 -3.63
CA TYR A 104 8.23 -30.11 -4.58
C TYR A 104 9.43 -29.16 -4.53
N GLU A 105 9.73 -28.53 -5.67
CA GLU A 105 10.82 -27.54 -5.79
C GLU A 105 10.50 -26.24 -5.04
N SER A 106 9.25 -25.76 -5.14
CA SER A 106 8.80 -24.56 -4.46
C SER A 106 7.38 -24.70 -3.91
N TYR A 107 7.01 -23.77 -3.01
CA TYR A 107 5.62 -23.70 -2.54
C TYR A 107 4.64 -23.37 -3.67
N ALA A 108 5.07 -22.62 -4.69
CA ALA A 108 4.24 -22.33 -5.85
C ALA A 108 3.95 -23.60 -6.67
N ASP A 109 4.95 -24.46 -6.91
CA ASP A 109 4.76 -25.76 -7.58
C ASP A 109 3.77 -26.64 -6.81
N ARG A 110 3.93 -26.69 -5.48
CA ARG A 110 3.00 -27.42 -4.61
C ARG A 110 1.58 -26.85 -4.70
N PHE A 111 1.43 -25.53 -4.61
CA PHE A 111 0.12 -24.87 -4.56
C PHE A 111 -0.63 -24.88 -5.88
N LEU A 112 0.09 -24.86 -7.02
CA LEU A 112 -0.52 -24.77 -8.34
C LEU A 112 -0.87 -26.12 -8.95
N ARG A 113 -0.38 -27.24 -8.40
CA ARG A 113 -0.59 -28.58 -8.95
C ARG A 113 -2.06 -28.96 -9.13
N ASP A 114 -2.90 -28.61 -8.16
CA ASP A 114 -4.35 -28.84 -8.22
C ASP A 114 -5.11 -27.73 -8.96
N LYS A 115 -4.46 -26.61 -9.29
CA LYS A 115 -5.07 -25.48 -10.00
C LYS A 115 -5.00 -25.66 -11.51
N MET A 116 -5.77 -24.83 -12.22
CA MET A 116 -5.79 -24.83 -13.69
C MET A 116 -4.46 -24.39 -14.29
N ALA A 117 -3.72 -23.50 -13.62
CA ALA A 117 -2.44 -23.01 -14.11
C ALA A 117 -1.32 -24.07 -14.06
N LYS A 118 -1.45 -25.12 -13.24
CA LYS A 118 -0.56 -26.29 -13.09
C LYS A 118 0.87 -26.04 -12.66
N SER A 119 1.52 -24.96 -13.10
CA SER A 119 2.92 -24.67 -12.85
C SER A 119 3.16 -23.17 -12.66
N PRO A 120 4.22 -22.77 -11.93
CA PRO A 120 4.61 -21.38 -11.81
C PRO A 120 5.00 -20.74 -13.15
N SER A 121 5.62 -21.50 -14.06
CA SER A 121 6.01 -20.99 -15.38
C SER A 121 4.80 -20.57 -16.23
N SER A 122 3.72 -21.36 -16.21
CA SER A 122 2.47 -20.99 -16.89
C SER A 122 1.84 -19.71 -16.31
N VAL A 123 1.95 -19.50 -14.99
CA VAL A 123 1.50 -18.24 -14.35
C VAL A 123 2.36 -17.07 -14.84
N MET A 124 3.68 -17.22 -14.87
CA MET A 124 4.59 -16.17 -15.32
C MET A 124 4.38 -15.82 -16.79
N GLU A 125 4.18 -16.81 -17.66
CA GLU A 125 3.87 -16.61 -19.07
C GLU A 125 2.56 -15.83 -19.27
N PHE A 126 1.52 -16.18 -18.49
CA PHE A 126 0.26 -15.46 -18.50
C PHE A 126 0.44 -13.99 -18.07
N LEU A 127 1.13 -13.75 -16.95
CA LEU A 127 1.38 -12.39 -16.46
C LEU A 127 2.19 -11.56 -17.46
N GLU A 128 3.19 -12.16 -18.12
CA GLU A 128 3.99 -11.47 -19.14
C GLU A 128 3.18 -11.17 -20.40
N THR A 129 2.29 -12.08 -20.80
CA THR A 129 1.36 -11.84 -21.92
C THR A 129 0.41 -10.68 -21.61
N VAL A 130 -0.16 -10.65 -20.41
CA VAL A 130 -1.02 -9.55 -19.95
C VAL A 130 -0.24 -8.24 -19.91
N ARG A 131 0.98 -8.24 -19.36
CA ARG A 131 1.85 -7.05 -19.30
C ARG A 131 2.11 -6.49 -20.70
N LYS A 132 2.54 -7.35 -21.64
CA LYS A 132 2.79 -6.95 -23.04
C LYS A 132 1.54 -6.41 -23.73
N GLY A 133 0.38 -7.02 -23.48
CA GLY A 133 -0.90 -6.54 -24.01
C GLY A 133 -1.33 -5.18 -23.44
N ALA A 134 -1.05 -4.92 -22.17
CA ALA A 134 -1.38 -3.67 -21.49
C ALA A 134 -0.37 -2.54 -21.74
N GLU A 135 0.85 -2.85 -22.16
CA GLU A 135 1.95 -1.90 -22.35
C GLU A 135 1.59 -0.66 -23.19
N PRO A 136 0.88 -0.78 -24.34
CA PRO A 136 0.53 0.40 -25.15
C PRO A 136 -0.42 1.35 -24.42
N ALA A 137 -1.44 0.79 -23.74
CA ALA A 137 -2.40 1.58 -22.97
C ALA A 137 -1.72 2.24 -21.76
N TYR A 138 -0.89 1.49 -21.03
CA TYR A 138 -0.09 2.00 -19.93
C TYR A 138 0.79 3.18 -20.35
N THR A 139 1.50 3.05 -21.48
CA THR A 139 2.39 4.11 -21.98
C THR A 139 1.60 5.37 -22.35
N ALA A 140 0.45 5.21 -23.00
CA ALA A 140 -0.43 6.33 -23.35
C ALA A 140 -0.98 7.05 -22.10
N ASP A 141 -1.48 6.29 -21.12
CA ASP A 141 -2.03 6.83 -19.87
C ASP A 141 -0.94 7.55 -19.06
N MET A 142 0.26 6.97 -18.95
CA MET A 142 1.37 7.61 -18.25
C MET A 142 1.83 8.90 -18.92
N ALA A 143 1.85 8.95 -20.26
CA ALA A 143 2.16 10.18 -20.99
C ALA A 143 1.11 11.27 -20.74
N LEU A 144 -0.18 10.90 -20.74
CA LEU A 144 -1.29 11.80 -20.44
C LEU A 144 -1.21 12.34 -19.01
N LEU A 145 -0.98 11.48 -18.02
CA LEU A 145 -0.87 11.87 -16.61
C LEU A 145 0.34 12.78 -16.37
N LYS A 146 1.47 12.49 -17.02
CA LYS A 146 2.66 13.35 -16.95
C LYS A 146 2.38 14.73 -17.54
N HIS A 147 1.80 14.80 -18.73
CA HIS A 147 1.45 16.08 -19.35
C HIS A 147 0.48 16.88 -18.47
N ALA A 148 -0.56 16.24 -17.93
CA ALA A 148 -1.51 16.90 -17.04
C ALA A 148 -0.83 17.44 -15.77
N LYS A 149 0.12 16.69 -15.22
CA LYS A 149 0.93 17.14 -14.08
C LYS A 149 1.78 18.37 -14.42
N ASP A 150 2.50 18.34 -15.53
CA ASP A 150 3.40 19.43 -15.95
C ASP A 150 2.64 20.75 -16.16
N GLN A 151 1.42 20.69 -16.71
CA GLN A 151 0.56 21.87 -16.89
C GLN A 151 0.13 22.50 -15.56
N ILE A 152 -0.18 21.67 -14.55
CA ILE A 152 -0.59 22.13 -13.21
C ILE A 152 0.62 22.72 -12.47
N GLU A 153 1.81 22.12 -12.58
CA GLU A 153 3.03 22.62 -11.92
C GLU A 153 3.61 23.87 -12.60
N THR A 154 3.32 24.11 -13.87
CA THR A 154 3.76 25.34 -14.59
C THR A 154 2.81 26.53 -14.35
N SER A 155 1.56 26.27 -13.96
CA SER A 155 0.50 27.30 -13.81
C SER A 155 0.32 27.79 -12.37
N GLY A 156 1.01 27.22 -11.39
CA GLY A 156 0.93 27.58 -9.96
C GLY A 156 2.23 28.17 -9.43
#